data_AF-A0A8H8JQ16-F1
#
_entry.id   AF-A0A8H8JQ16-F1
#
_cell.length_a   1.000
_cell.length_b   1.000
_cell.length_c   1.000
_cell.angle_alpha   90.00
_cell.angle_beta   90.00
_cell.angle_gamma   90.00
#
_symmetry.space_group_name_H-M   'P 1'
#
loop_
_entity.id
_entity.type
_entity.pdbx_description
1 polymer ?
#
loop_
_entity_poly.entity_id
_entity_poly.type
_entity_poly.pdbx_seq_one_letter_code
_entity_poly.pdbx_strand_id
1 'polypeptide(L)'
;MSKHNMNAGIPTIFRSYPSANDPSPKCTIWQALRASTAHPEMFESIGIEEHGISQLYVDAAMGCGNPMEHVLTEAKRMYPNGRVACVVSIGGGHARTIQIPKPSALSQIFPIGVITAMRDIAMDNERTAQMMAKRFQETPNVYFRLNVDQGIQAIKLGNYDRLSDVMAHTRAYISKVETNDLLRRASIAIRNEIGVIPTKCIDGEIQLDLALPPSNVKDCPTPTSVYTDRHGPLQAAIGCLTDNTLELRVFVFHGLGGAGKTQLALQTVQRTWDHWSDVVYINASSTETLTSTLKDFAVTKKIGHNYQDALQWLGKTTSPWLMIFDNADNSSIGFQNYFPKGAGGRIILTTRAREVALLSRGPDSEYNVSSLEADEAYQLLLAVARPRAKDLSKKEKDAAVLLIQVELVLVRCMDMAGAYIWRTSCGFYRYREIYSAQPQRTLEKYNNVLLELSGYEKTVYGTWVMSYQSLSKRAQRMLWLISYLQRDKISAEIFRRAATRVKKFKPKFPLTDIMGAIFADLEDYLTGFLVRDKWNLEAFQSLMGEIISYSLISYDRMDATYALHVLVQGWVKTVVPYQLAEASAQACLLLILSIDHEEGSQDYSYR
;
A
#
# COMPACT_ATOMS: atom_id res chain seq x y z
N MET A 1 -19.19 -31.55 42.76
CA MET A 1 -18.31 -31.02 43.84
C MET A 1 -17.91 -32.15 44.79
N SER A 2 -16.82 -31.98 45.55
CA SER A 2 -16.52 -32.88 46.68
C SER A 2 -17.58 -32.70 47.77
N LYS A 3 -18.14 -33.79 48.31
CA LYS A 3 -19.13 -33.73 49.39
C LYS A 3 -18.58 -33.06 50.66
N HIS A 4 -17.27 -33.19 50.89
CA HIS A 4 -16.59 -32.62 52.07
C HIS A 4 -16.04 -31.20 51.83
N ASN A 5 -16.08 -30.69 50.59
CA ASN A 5 -15.68 -29.33 50.25
C ASN A 5 -16.66 -28.76 49.22
N MET A 6 -17.77 -28.20 49.72
CA MET A 6 -18.81 -27.56 48.91
C MET A 6 -18.53 -26.06 48.74
N ASN A 7 -17.31 -25.70 48.34
CA ASN A 7 -17.03 -24.33 47.93
C ASN A 7 -17.70 -24.06 46.58
N ALA A 8 -18.79 -23.29 46.60
CA ALA A 8 -19.59 -22.92 45.43
C ALA A 8 -18.80 -22.18 44.34
N GLY A 9 -17.58 -21.69 44.61
CA GLY A 9 -16.73 -21.02 43.61
C GLY A 9 -15.70 -21.93 42.92
N ILE A 10 -15.49 -23.17 43.39
CA ILE A 10 -14.40 -24.04 42.90
C ILE A 10 -14.90 -25.48 42.73
N PRO A 11 -15.57 -25.80 41.60
CA PRO A 11 -16.02 -27.15 41.34
C PRO A 11 -14.86 -28.08 40.98
N THR A 12 -15.04 -29.38 41.24
CA THR A 12 -14.14 -30.40 40.68
C THR A 12 -14.46 -30.59 39.20
N ILE A 13 -13.45 -30.44 38.34
CA ILE A 13 -13.59 -30.59 36.88
C ILE A 13 -13.13 -31.99 36.48
N PHE A 14 -14.03 -32.79 35.91
CA PHE A 14 -13.72 -34.07 35.29
C PHE A 14 -13.30 -33.83 33.83
N ARG A 15 -12.06 -34.17 33.47
CA ARG A 15 -11.49 -33.90 32.14
C ARG A 15 -11.37 -35.20 31.33
N SER A 16 -11.72 -35.13 30.05
CA SER A 16 -11.47 -36.21 29.07
C SER A 16 -10.14 -36.04 28.32
N TYR A 17 -9.33 -35.05 28.70
CA TYR A 17 -8.08 -34.66 28.07
C TYR A 17 -6.98 -34.43 29.10
N PRO A 18 -5.69 -34.56 28.73
CA PRO A 18 -4.57 -34.34 29.64
C PRO A 18 -4.45 -32.86 30.03
N SER A 19 -4.17 -32.60 31.31
CA SER A 19 -3.92 -31.27 31.89
C SER A 19 -2.64 -31.34 32.73
N ALA A 20 -1.62 -30.55 32.37
CA ALA A 20 -0.29 -30.64 32.99
C ALA A 20 -0.23 -30.08 34.42
N ASN A 21 -1.07 -29.08 34.75
CA ASN A 21 -0.98 -28.36 36.03
C ASN A 21 -2.15 -28.62 36.98
N ASP A 22 -3.12 -29.47 36.59
CA ASP A 22 -4.30 -29.76 37.42
C ASP A 22 -4.88 -31.13 37.02
N PRO A 23 -4.47 -32.21 37.70
CA PRO A 23 -4.89 -33.56 37.36
C PRO A 23 -6.39 -33.76 37.67
N SER A 24 -7.12 -34.31 36.70
CA SER A 24 -8.52 -34.72 36.90
C SER A 24 -8.57 -36.00 37.74
N PRO A 25 -9.63 -36.21 38.56
CA PRO A 25 -9.83 -37.50 39.22
C PRO A 25 -9.84 -38.63 38.21
N LYS A 26 -9.06 -39.69 38.47
CA LYS A 26 -9.01 -40.87 37.61
C LYS A 26 -10.30 -41.68 37.75
N CYS A 27 -11.20 -41.52 36.80
CA CYS A 27 -12.49 -42.21 36.80
C CYS A 27 -12.93 -42.60 35.38
N THR A 28 -13.88 -43.52 35.32
CA THR A 28 -14.58 -43.89 34.09
C THR A 28 -15.64 -42.84 33.74
N ILE A 29 -16.02 -42.77 32.46
CA ILE A 29 -17.02 -41.80 31.99
C ILE A 29 -18.36 -41.91 32.73
N TRP A 30 -18.79 -43.12 33.09
CA TRP A 30 -20.04 -43.32 33.82
C TRP A 30 -19.95 -42.84 35.27
N GLN A 31 -18.78 -42.93 35.92
CA GLN A 31 -18.55 -42.40 37.27
C GLN A 31 -18.61 -40.87 37.27
N ALA A 32 -18.01 -40.22 36.27
CA ALA A 32 -18.10 -38.77 36.10
C ALA A 32 -19.55 -38.33 35.86
N LEU A 33 -20.28 -39.00 34.96
CA LEU A 33 -21.70 -38.73 34.71
C LEU A 33 -22.55 -38.93 35.97
N ARG A 34 -22.28 -39.98 36.75
CA ARG A 34 -22.97 -40.23 38.02
C ARG A 34 -22.66 -39.15 39.05
N ALA A 35 -21.41 -38.69 39.14
CA ALA A 35 -21.02 -37.58 40.01
C ALA A 35 -21.73 -36.28 39.64
N SER A 36 -21.85 -35.97 38.34
CA SER A 36 -22.56 -34.78 37.85
C SER A 36 -24.07 -34.82 38.03
N THR A 37 -24.66 -36.01 38.25
CA THR A 37 -26.11 -36.19 38.45
C THR A 37 -26.47 -36.52 39.89
N ALA A 38 -25.50 -36.65 40.79
CA ALA A 38 -25.68 -36.98 42.21
C ALA A 38 -26.23 -35.79 43.02
N HIS A 39 -27.47 -35.41 42.72
CA HIS A 39 -28.18 -34.33 43.39
C HIS A 39 -28.62 -34.76 44.80
N PRO A 40 -28.29 -34.02 45.87
CA PRO A 40 -28.53 -34.44 47.26
C PRO A 40 -29.98 -34.84 47.62
N GLU A 41 -30.98 -34.37 46.85
CA GLU A 41 -32.39 -34.71 47.06
C GLU A 41 -32.92 -35.86 46.20
N MET A 42 -32.21 -36.23 45.15
CA MET A 42 -32.71 -37.16 44.12
C MET A 42 -31.83 -38.39 44.00
N PHE A 43 -30.51 -38.23 44.12
CA PHE A 43 -29.53 -39.24 43.80
C PHE A 43 -28.37 -39.21 44.79
N GLU A 44 -28.05 -40.37 45.35
CA GLU A 44 -26.96 -40.52 46.30
C GLU A 44 -25.60 -40.11 45.73
N SER A 45 -24.73 -39.59 46.60
CA SER A 45 -23.33 -39.26 46.28
C SER A 45 -22.57 -40.50 45.82
N ILE A 46 -21.62 -40.33 44.90
CA ILE A 46 -20.74 -41.40 44.41
C ILE A 46 -19.34 -41.29 45.02
N GLY A 47 -18.78 -42.41 45.48
CA GLY A 47 -17.37 -42.52 45.84
C GLY A 47 -16.52 -42.84 44.62
N ILE A 48 -15.49 -42.04 44.36
CA ILE A 48 -14.46 -42.33 43.36
C ILE A 48 -13.15 -42.54 44.10
N GLU A 49 -12.53 -43.70 43.91
CA GLU A 49 -11.28 -44.06 44.58
C GLU A 49 -10.08 -43.49 43.84
N GLU A 50 -9.25 -42.75 44.56
CA GLU A 50 -8.02 -42.17 44.05
C GLU A 50 -6.90 -42.42 45.08
N HIS A 51 -5.83 -43.08 44.64
CA HIS A 51 -4.69 -43.45 45.51
C HIS A 51 -5.07 -44.18 46.81
N GLY A 52 -6.10 -45.04 46.78
CA GLY A 52 -6.57 -45.81 47.93
C GLY A 52 -7.50 -45.05 48.87
N ILE A 53 -7.91 -43.82 48.51
CA ILE A 53 -8.84 -43.00 49.27
C ILE A 53 -10.11 -42.80 48.44
N SER A 54 -11.27 -43.17 48.98
CA SER A 54 -12.56 -42.93 48.33
C SER A 54 -13.04 -41.50 48.61
N GLN A 55 -13.10 -40.67 47.58
CA GLN A 55 -13.64 -39.32 47.68
C GLN A 55 -15.10 -39.29 47.21
N LEU A 56 -15.98 -38.76 48.04
CA LEU A 56 -17.41 -38.63 47.74
C LEU A 56 -17.69 -37.37 46.91
N TYR A 57 -18.45 -37.54 45.83
CA TYR A 57 -18.86 -36.48 44.93
C TYR A 57 -20.39 -36.34 44.89
N VAL A 58 -20.84 -35.10 44.84
CA VAL A 58 -22.22 -34.67 44.58
C VAL A 58 -22.25 -33.77 43.35
N ASP A 59 -23.42 -33.48 42.80
CA ASP A 59 -23.52 -32.55 41.67
C ASP A 59 -23.05 -31.12 42.01
N ALA A 60 -23.07 -30.25 41.00
CA ALA A 60 -22.68 -28.85 41.14
C ALA A 60 -23.87 -27.88 41.05
N ALA A 61 -25.11 -28.37 41.18
CA ALA A 61 -26.33 -27.57 41.00
C ALA A 61 -26.41 -26.41 42.01
N MET A 62 -25.85 -26.60 43.20
CA MET A 62 -25.66 -25.56 44.22
C MET A 62 -24.44 -24.72 43.89
N GLY A 63 -24.64 -23.54 43.27
CA GLY A 63 -23.61 -22.53 43.02
C GLY A 63 -22.95 -22.58 41.63
N CYS A 64 -22.90 -23.74 40.98
CA CYS A 64 -22.28 -23.90 39.65
C CYS A 64 -23.20 -24.57 38.60
N GLY A 65 -24.53 -24.47 38.74
CA GLY A 65 -25.47 -25.10 37.80
C GLY A 65 -25.35 -24.57 36.36
N ASN A 66 -24.83 -23.35 36.20
CA ASN A 66 -24.43 -22.76 34.92
C ASN A 66 -22.90 -22.65 34.87
N PRO A 67 -22.19 -23.61 34.25
CA PRO A 67 -20.73 -23.70 34.35
C PRO A 67 -19.97 -22.76 33.40
N MET A 68 -20.66 -21.80 32.76
CA MET A 68 -20.10 -21.00 31.67
C MET A 68 -18.78 -20.31 32.02
N GLU A 69 -18.64 -19.77 33.22
CA GLU A 69 -17.40 -19.12 33.66
C GLU A 69 -16.21 -20.10 33.69
N HIS A 70 -16.43 -21.30 34.24
CA HIS A 70 -15.42 -22.35 34.29
C HIS A 70 -15.10 -22.92 32.90
N VAL A 71 -16.11 -23.09 32.04
CA VAL A 71 -15.92 -23.56 30.66
C VAL A 71 -15.06 -22.60 29.86
N LEU A 72 -15.32 -21.29 29.96
CA LEU A 72 -14.54 -20.27 29.25
C LEU A 72 -13.11 -20.17 29.81
N THR A 73 -12.94 -20.27 31.12
CA THR A 73 -11.62 -20.28 31.77
C THR A 73 -10.78 -21.48 31.30
N GLU A 74 -11.39 -22.66 31.26
CA GLU A 74 -10.73 -23.88 30.79
C GLU A 74 -10.42 -23.82 29.29
N ALA A 75 -11.30 -23.25 28.47
CA ALA A 75 -11.05 -23.03 27.04
C ALA A 75 -9.86 -22.09 26.80
N LYS A 76 -9.73 -21.00 27.56
CA LYS A 76 -8.58 -20.07 27.51
C LYS A 76 -7.28 -20.76 27.88
N ARG A 77 -7.33 -21.64 28.88
CA ARG A 77 -6.18 -22.45 29.33
C ARG A 77 -5.73 -23.46 28.28
N MET A 78 -6.67 -24.18 27.66
CA MET A 78 -6.36 -25.25 26.71
C MET A 78 -5.99 -24.73 25.31
N TYR A 79 -6.54 -23.58 24.90
CA TYR A 79 -6.37 -23.02 23.57
C TYR A 79 -5.95 -21.54 23.60
N PRO A 80 -4.81 -21.16 24.20
CA PRO A 80 -4.43 -19.75 24.40
C PRO A 80 -4.29 -18.95 23.10
N ASN A 81 -3.86 -19.61 22.02
CA ASN A 81 -3.74 -19.03 20.68
C ASN A 81 -4.92 -19.40 19.76
N GLY A 82 -5.97 -19.99 20.33
CA GLY A 82 -7.16 -20.40 19.61
C GLY A 82 -8.07 -19.23 19.24
N ARG A 83 -9.18 -19.59 18.61
CA ARG A 83 -10.25 -18.69 18.21
C ARG A 83 -11.59 -19.32 18.62
N VAL A 84 -12.53 -18.49 19.07
CA VAL A 84 -13.88 -18.92 19.45
C VAL A 84 -14.89 -18.23 18.54
N ALA A 85 -15.56 -19.02 17.71
CA ALA A 85 -16.59 -18.52 16.78
C ALA A 85 -17.96 -18.39 17.44
N CYS A 86 -18.27 -19.23 18.43
CA CYS A 86 -19.60 -19.32 19.02
C CYS A 86 -19.54 -19.91 20.42
N VAL A 87 -20.32 -19.34 21.33
CA VAL A 87 -20.55 -19.80 22.70
C VAL A 87 -22.05 -19.99 22.88
N VAL A 88 -22.49 -21.25 22.99
CA VAL A 88 -23.91 -21.58 23.17
C VAL A 88 -24.16 -22.04 24.61
N SER A 89 -25.05 -21.34 25.30
CA SER A 89 -25.52 -21.71 26.64
C SER A 89 -26.98 -22.15 26.56
N ILE A 90 -27.26 -23.36 27.03
CA ILE A 90 -28.62 -23.93 27.06
C ILE A 90 -29.11 -23.93 28.51
N GLY A 91 -30.31 -23.39 28.73
CA GLY A 91 -30.93 -23.25 30.03
C GLY A 91 -32.04 -24.26 30.27
N GLY A 92 -32.23 -24.61 31.54
CA GLY A 92 -33.30 -25.50 31.98
C GLY A 92 -34.65 -24.82 32.22
N GLY A 93 -34.79 -23.53 31.92
CA GLY A 93 -35.98 -22.72 32.17
C GLY A 93 -35.79 -21.63 33.21
N HIS A 94 -36.68 -20.63 33.15
CA HIS A 94 -36.74 -19.61 34.18
C HIS A 94 -37.38 -20.17 35.47
N ALA A 95 -36.71 -20.06 36.62
CA ALA A 95 -37.35 -20.35 37.89
C ALA A 95 -38.39 -19.26 38.22
N ARG A 96 -39.41 -19.57 39.03
CA ARG A 96 -40.30 -18.53 39.57
C ARG A 96 -39.47 -17.55 40.40
N THR A 97 -39.94 -16.30 40.52
CA THR A 97 -39.32 -15.31 41.42
C THR A 97 -39.18 -15.90 42.83
N ILE A 98 -37.95 -15.92 43.34
CA ILE A 98 -37.66 -16.43 44.69
C ILE A 98 -38.26 -15.45 45.69
N GLN A 99 -39.12 -15.94 46.57
CA GLN A 99 -39.78 -15.14 47.60
C GLN A 99 -39.37 -15.65 48.97
N ILE A 100 -38.95 -14.73 49.85
CA ILE A 100 -38.81 -15.03 51.26
C ILE A 100 -40.22 -14.99 51.87
N PRO A 101 -40.75 -16.09 52.41
CA PRO A 101 -42.07 -16.09 53.03
C PRO A 101 -42.13 -15.10 54.20
N LYS A 102 -43.29 -14.45 54.39
CA LYS A 102 -43.49 -13.56 55.56
C LYS A 102 -43.30 -14.37 56.86
N PRO A 103 -42.59 -13.83 57.87
CA PRO A 103 -42.32 -14.55 59.10
C PRO A 103 -43.64 -14.82 59.86
N SER A 104 -43.82 -16.06 60.29
CA SER A 104 -44.88 -16.51 61.20
C SER A 104 -44.28 -16.87 62.56
N ALA A 105 -45.09 -16.99 63.62
CA ALA A 105 -44.58 -17.33 64.96
C ALA A 105 -43.78 -18.65 64.98
N LEU A 106 -44.13 -19.61 64.12
CA LEU A 106 -43.42 -20.89 63.96
C LEU A 106 -42.12 -20.76 63.14
N SER A 107 -42.02 -19.78 62.22
CA SER A 107 -40.80 -19.62 61.40
C SER A 107 -39.61 -19.04 62.16
N GLN A 108 -39.84 -18.53 63.38
CA GLN A 108 -38.76 -18.08 64.29
C GLN A 108 -38.04 -19.25 64.96
N ILE A 109 -38.69 -20.41 65.08
CA ILE A 109 -38.12 -21.62 65.69
C ILE A 109 -37.46 -22.50 64.62
N PHE A 110 -38.10 -22.61 63.44
CA PHE A 110 -37.57 -23.35 62.30
C PHE A 110 -37.67 -22.51 61.01
N PRO A 111 -36.59 -21.84 60.57
CA PRO A 111 -36.61 -20.93 59.41
C PRO A 111 -36.58 -21.68 58.07
N ILE A 112 -37.40 -22.73 57.93
CA ILE A 112 -37.43 -23.61 56.74
C ILE A 112 -37.66 -22.80 55.47
N GLY A 113 -38.58 -21.83 55.48
CA GLY A 113 -38.84 -20.97 54.31
C GLY A 113 -37.65 -20.10 53.89
N VAL A 114 -36.82 -19.66 54.85
CA VAL A 114 -35.59 -18.90 54.56
C VAL A 114 -34.51 -19.83 54.01
N ILE A 115 -34.38 -21.04 54.58
CA ILE A 115 -33.46 -22.07 54.10
C ILE A 115 -33.80 -22.48 52.65
N THR A 116 -35.08 -22.66 52.34
CA THR A 116 -35.53 -22.94 50.97
C THR A 116 -35.23 -21.78 50.03
N ALA A 117 -35.48 -20.53 50.43
CA ALA A 117 -35.15 -19.36 49.60
C ALA A 117 -33.62 -19.21 49.38
N MET A 118 -32.79 -19.43 50.41
CA MET A 118 -31.33 -19.41 50.29
C MET A 118 -30.83 -20.48 49.33
N ARG A 119 -31.43 -21.67 49.38
CA ARG A 119 -31.14 -22.76 48.45
C ARG A 119 -31.55 -22.38 47.02
N ASP A 120 -32.75 -21.87 46.81
CA ASP A 120 -33.22 -21.46 45.49
C ASP A 120 -32.31 -20.37 44.90
N ILE A 121 -31.80 -19.45 45.74
CA ILE A 121 -30.80 -18.45 45.34
C ILE A 121 -29.48 -19.11 44.92
N ALA A 122 -29.02 -20.11 45.68
CA ALA A 122 -27.79 -20.83 45.36
C ALA A 122 -27.91 -21.66 44.07
N MET A 123 -29.12 -22.09 43.71
CA MET A 123 -29.41 -22.81 42.46
C MET A 123 -29.77 -21.87 41.29
N ASP A 124 -29.80 -20.54 41.50
CA ASP A 124 -30.18 -19.60 40.45
C ASP A 124 -29.08 -19.43 39.40
N ASN A 125 -29.36 -20.00 38.23
CA ASN A 125 -28.46 -20.00 37.08
C ASN A 125 -28.55 -18.73 36.22
N GLU A 126 -29.58 -17.90 36.44
CA GLU A 126 -29.82 -16.71 35.64
C GLU A 126 -28.86 -15.58 36.02
N ARG A 127 -28.36 -15.54 37.27
CA ARG A 127 -27.27 -14.65 37.65
C ARG A 127 -26.05 -14.83 36.74
N THR A 128 -25.57 -16.06 36.56
CA THR A 128 -24.43 -16.35 35.68
C THR A 128 -24.77 -16.07 34.21
N ALA A 129 -25.99 -16.38 33.77
CA ALA A 129 -26.42 -16.08 32.40
C ALA A 129 -26.41 -14.56 32.11
N GLN A 130 -26.88 -13.73 33.05
CA GLN A 130 -26.84 -12.27 32.94
C GLN A 130 -25.41 -11.73 32.97
N MET A 131 -24.54 -12.28 33.81
CA MET A 131 -23.12 -11.93 33.80
C MET A 131 -22.48 -12.23 32.44
N MET A 132 -22.75 -13.40 31.84
CA MET A 132 -22.27 -13.74 30.50
C MET A 132 -22.88 -12.83 29.42
N ALA A 133 -24.18 -12.54 29.48
CA ALA A 133 -24.83 -11.62 28.54
C ALA A 133 -24.18 -10.23 28.58
N LYS A 134 -23.91 -9.69 29.77
CA LYS A 134 -23.16 -8.44 29.95
C LYS A 134 -21.72 -8.55 29.42
N ARG A 135 -21.06 -9.68 29.68
CA ARG A 135 -19.69 -9.95 29.24
C ARG A 135 -19.53 -9.89 27.72
N PHE A 136 -20.52 -10.40 26.99
CA PHE A 136 -20.49 -10.50 25.52
C PHE A 136 -21.34 -9.42 24.83
N GLN A 137 -21.80 -8.39 25.55
CA GLN A 137 -22.72 -7.38 25.02
C GLN A 137 -22.17 -6.64 23.78
N GLU A 138 -20.85 -6.41 23.73
CA GLU A 138 -20.16 -5.69 22.64
C GLU A 138 -19.70 -6.60 21.51
N THR A 139 -19.95 -7.91 21.63
CA THR A 139 -19.53 -8.93 20.66
C THR A 139 -20.75 -9.65 20.10
N PRO A 140 -21.52 -8.98 19.20
CA PRO A 140 -22.71 -9.59 18.64
C PRO A 140 -22.35 -10.85 17.85
N ASN A 141 -23.21 -11.86 17.93
CA ASN A 141 -23.06 -13.17 17.26
C ASN A 141 -21.96 -14.09 17.82
N VAL A 142 -21.47 -13.85 19.03
CA VAL A 142 -20.55 -14.76 19.74
C VAL A 142 -21.28 -15.59 20.79
N TYR A 143 -22.04 -14.95 21.69
CA TYR A 143 -22.77 -15.62 22.76
C TYR A 143 -24.26 -15.77 22.46
N PHE A 144 -24.77 -16.99 22.60
CA PHE A 144 -26.17 -17.34 22.35
C PHE A 144 -26.72 -18.09 23.55
N ARG A 145 -27.76 -17.53 24.20
CA ARG A 145 -28.47 -18.16 25.32
C ARG A 145 -29.84 -18.64 24.86
N LEU A 146 -30.08 -19.94 24.96
CA LEU A 146 -31.40 -20.54 24.73
C LEU A 146 -31.97 -20.95 26.09
N ASN A 147 -33.09 -20.36 26.49
CA ASN A 147 -33.72 -20.65 27.77
C ASN A 147 -35.24 -20.47 27.65
N VAL A 148 -36.03 -21.45 28.06
CA VAL A 148 -37.50 -21.36 27.94
C VAL A 148 -38.04 -20.37 28.97
N ASP A 149 -38.64 -19.28 28.49
CA ASP A 149 -39.05 -18.16 29.35
C ASP A 149 -40.27 -18.47 30.23
N GLN A 150 -41.22 -19.27 29.72
CA GLN A 150 -42.48 -19.57 30.40
C GLN A 150 -42.98 -21.00 30.19
N GLY A 151 -43.70 -21.52 31.17
CA GLY A 151 -44.37 -22.84 31.14
C GLY A 151 -43.69 -23.89 32.00
N ILE A 152 -42.36 -23.83 32.14
CA ILE A 152 -41.60 -24.85 32.87
C ILE A 152 -41.28 -24.49 34.33
N GLN A 153 -41.72 -23.31 34.80
CA GLN A 153 -41.38 -22.82 36.15
C GLN A 153 -42.05 -23.60 37.29
N ALA A 154 -43.08 -24.40 36.98
CA ALA A 154 -43.79 -25.25 37.93
C ALA A 154 -43.31 -26.71 37.91
N ILE A 155 -42.35 -27.05 37.05
CA ILE A 155 -41.80 -28.40 36.92
C ILE A 155 -40.59 -28.49 37.84
N LYS A 156 -40.70 -29.27 38.92
CA LYS A 156 -39.63 -29.45 39.91
C LYS A 156 -38.67 -30.56 39.48
N LEU A 157 -37.46 -30.56 40.06
CA LEU A 157 -36.57 -31.73 39.97
C LEU A 157 -37.31 -32.97 40.46
N GLY A 158 -37.36 -34.00 39.62
CA GLY A 158 -38.04 -35.27 39.92
C GLY A 158 -39.40 -35.49 39.25
N ASN A 159 -39.99 -34.47 38.61
CA ASN A 159 -41.24 -34.60 37.87
C ASN A 159 -41.03 -35.22 36.45
N TYR A 160 -40.49 -36.44 36.39
CA TYR A 160 -40.18 -37.12 35.12
C TYR A 160 -41.43 -37.46 34.31
N ASP A 161 -42.58 -37.56 34.96
CA ASP A 161 -43.90 -37.77 34.36
C ASP A 161 -44.37 -36.56 33.52
N ARG A 162 -43.76 -35.38 33.70
CA ARG A 162 -44.11 -34.13 33.01
C ARG A 162 -43.19 -33.78 31.84
N LEU A 163 -42.45 -34.75 31.30
CA LEU A 163 -41.58 -34.53 30.12
C LEU A 163 -42.35 -34.10 28.88
N SER A 164 -43.61 -34.52 28.73
CA SER A 164 -44.51 -34.05 27.67
C SER A 164 -44.75 -32.54 27.75
N ASP A 165 -44.94 -31.99 28.95
CA ASP A 165 -45.11 -30.56 29.19
C ASP A 165 -43.84 -29.80 28.81
N VAL A 166 -42.66 -30.31 29.22
CA VAL A 166 -41.36 -29.73 28.85
C VAL A 166 -41.23 -29.66 27.34
N MET A 167 -41.50 -30.78 26.63
CA MET A 167 -41.41 -30.84 25.17
C MET A 167 -42.37 -29.85 24.50
N ALA A 168 -43.60 -29.74 24.98
CA ALA A 168 -44.58 -28.80 24.45
C ALA A 168 -44.14 -27.34 24.62
N HIS A 169 -43.68 -26.96 25.83
CA HIS A 169 -43.19 -25.61 26.11
C HIS A 169 -41.90 -25.27 25.36
N THR A 170 -40.96 -26.22 25.22
CA THR A 170 -39.75 -26.03 24.41
C THR A 170 -40.08 -25.85 22.93
N ARG A 171 -41.02 -26.65 22.38
CA ARG A 171 -41.45 -26.50 20.98
C ARG A 171 -42.13 -25.15 20.74
N ALA A 172 -42.96 -24.69 21.66
CA ALA A 172 -43.56 -23.36 21.61
C ALA A 172 -42.50 -22.24 21.68
N TYR A 173 -41.50 -22.39 22.55
CA TYR A 173 -40.37 -21.45 22.68
C TYR A 173 -39.57 -21.34 21.38
N ILE A 174 -39.15 -22.47 20.79
CA ILE A 174 -38.37 -22.49 19.55
C ILE A 174 -39.17 -21.91 18.36
N SER A 175 -40.50 -22.02 18.39
CA SER A 175 -41.37 -21.49 17.33
C SER A 175 -41.55 -19.97 17.38
N LYS A 176 -41.11 -19.29 18.44
CA LYS A 176 -41.11 -17.82 18.51
C LYS A 176 -40.16 -17.25 17.45
N VAL A 177 -40.57 -16.15 16.81
CA VAL A 177 -39.77 -15.47 15.76
C VAL A 177 -38.38 -15.12 16.26
N GLU A 178 -38.29 -14.46 17.43
CA GLU A 178 -37.02 -14.04 18.04
C GLU A 178 -36.09 -15.23 18.35
N THR A 179 -36.64 -16.33 18.87
CA THR A 179 -35.89 -17.54 19.21
C THR A 179 -35.40 -18.27 17.95
N ASN A 180 -36.23 -18.34 16.91
CA ASN A 180 -35.85 -18.91 15.62
C ASN A 180 -34.73 -18.08 14.96
N ASP A 181 -34.82 -16.75 15.01
CA ASP A 181 -33.74 -15.87 14.54
C ASP A 181 -32.45 -16.02 15.36
N LEU A 182 -32.55 -16.19 16.68
CA LEU A 182 -31.40 -16.47 17.53
C LEU A 182 -30.73 -17.80 17.15
N LEU A 183 -31.52 -18.86 16.93
CA LEU A 183 -31.03 -20.17 16.48
C LEU A 183 -30.38 -20.09 15.11
N ARG A 184 -30.98 -19.36 14.16
CA ARG A 184 -30.43 -19.14 12.83
C ARG A 184 -29.08 -18.41 12.91
N ARG A 185 -28.98 -17.36 13.72
CA ARG A 185 -27.71 -16.63 13.93
C ARG A 185 -26.65 -17.53 14.59
N ALA A 186 -27.01 -18.34 15.58
CA ALA A 186 -26.09 -19.31 16.17
C ALA A 186 -25.61 -20.34 15.14
N SER A 187 -26.51 -20.87 14.31
CA SER A 187 -26.16 -21.82 13.25
C SER A 187 -25.21 -21.20 12.21
N ILE A 188 -25.46 -19.96 11.80
CA ILE A 188 -24.59 -19.22 10.89
C ILE A 188 -23.23 -18.96 11.54
N ALA A 189 -23.18 -18.54 12.81
CA ALA A 189 -21.93 -18.30 13.53
C ALA A 189 -21.07 -19.58 13.62
N ILE A 190 -21.69 -20.73 13.87
CA ILE A 190 -21.01 -22.03 13.92
C ILE A 190 -20.49 -22.45 12.53
N ARG A 191 -21.25 -22.22 11.46
CA ARG A 191 -20.89 -22.67 10.10
C ARG A 191 -19.89 -21.75 9.39
N ASN A 192 -20.05 -20.44 9.57
CA ASN A 192 -19.37 -19.42 8.76
C ASN A 192 -18.35 -18.61 9.56
N GLU A 193 -18.15 -18.91 10.85
CA GLU A 193 -17.13 -18.24 11.68
C GLU A 193 -17.25 -16.70 11.72
N ILE A 194 -18.47 -16.16 11.70
CA ILE A 194 -18.72 -14.70 11.57
C ILE A 194 -18.38 -13.92 12.85
N GLY A 195 -18.49 -14.55 14.02
CA GLY A 195 -18.26 -13.95 15.35
C GLY A 195 -16.95 -14.40 15.99
N VAL A 196 -15.87 -14.51 15.23
CA VAL A 196 -14.61 -15.05 15.78
C VAL A 196 -13.90 -14.04 16.67
N ILE A 197 -13.76 -14.39 17.95
CA ILE A 197 -12.88 -13.68 18.88
C ILE A 197 -11.67 -14.54 19.27
N PRO A 198 -10.50 -13.93 19.52
CA PRO A 198 -9.36 -14.66 20.07
C PRO A 198 -9.72 -15.30 21.42
N THR A 199 -9.28 -16.54 21.67
CA THR A 199 -9.58 -17.24 22.94
C THR A 199 -9.11 -16.44 24.16
N LYS A 200 -8.04 -15.64 24.05
CA LYS A 200 -7.59 -14.74 25.12
C LYS A 200 -8.60 -13.67 25.55
N CYS A 201 -9.60 -13.35 24.72
CA CYS A 201 -10.61 -12.31 24.96
C CYS A 201 -11.99 -12.87 25.36
N ILE A 202 -12.15 -14.20 25.45
CA ILE A 202 -13.46 -14.85 25.68
C ILE A 202 -13.98 -14.68 27.11
N ASP A 203 -13.12 -14.21 28.01
CA ASP A 203 -13.42 -13.89 29.39
C ASP A 203 -13.76 -12.40 29.56
N GLY A 204 -14.16 -11.69 28.50
CA GLY A 204 -14.66 -10.33 28.61
C GLY A 204 -13.63 -9.30 29.08
N GLU A 205 -12.36 -9.68 29.23
CA GLU A 205 -11.23 -8.75 29.20
C GLU A 205 -11.04 -8.28 27.75
N ILE A 206 -12.05 -7.59 27.22
CA ILE A 206 -11.89 -6.73 26.06
C ILE A 206 -11.22 -5.48 26.61
N GLN A 207 -9.88 -5.50 26.72
CA GLN A 207 -9.18 -4.23 26.60
C GLN A 207 -9.64 -3.64 25.26
N LEU A 208 -10.29 -2.48 25.36
CA LEU A 208 -10.85 -1.69 24.27
C LEU A 208 -9.74 -1.12 23.38
N ASP A 209 -8.84 -1.98 22.89
CA ASP A 209 -8.15 -1.78 21.62
C ASP A 209 -8.95 -2.48 20.52
N LEU A 210 -10.28 -2.25 20.52
CA LEU A 210 -11.05 -2.29 19.29
C LEU A 210 -10.56 -1.11 18.43
N ALA A 211 -9.36 -1.24 17.89
CA ALA A 211 -9.14 -0.76 16.55
C ALA A 211 -10.21 -1.46 15.71
N LEU A 212 -11.32 -0.75 15.44
CA LEU A 212 -12.10 -0.97 14.23
C LEU A 212 -11.08 -1.34 13.13
N PRO A 213 -11.30 -2.41 12.34
CA PRO A 213 -10.39 -2.71 11.24
C PRO A 213 -10.13 -1.38 10.53
N PRO A 214 -8.86 -0.96 10.47
CA PRO A 214 -8.56 0.44 10.32
C PRO A 214 -9.14 0.87 8.98
N SER A 215 -10.00 1.89 8.99
CA SER A 215 -10.83 2.27 7.85
C SER A 215 -10.02 2.29 6.57
N ASN A 216 -10.55 1.75 5.48
CA ASN A 216 -9.87 1.80 4.18
C ASN A 216 -9.48 3.26 3.87
N VAL A 217 -8.20 3.49 3.66
CA VAL A 217 -7.64 4.78 3.29
C VAL A 217 -7.29 4.69 1.81
N LYS A 218 -8.06 5.40 0.99
CA LYS A 218 -7.73 5.62 -0.41
C LYS A 218 -7.42 7.10 -0.59
N ASP A 219 -6.16 7.43 -0.40
CA ASP A 219 -5.66 8.78 -0.57
C ASP A 219 -4.75 8.84 -1.80
N CYS A 220 -5.29 9.38 -2.89
CA CYS A 220 -4.59 9.55 -4.15
C CYS A 220 -5.18 10.71 -4.94
N PRO A 221 -4.36 11.60 -5.52
CA PRO A 221 -4.84 12.65 -6.42
C PRO A 221 -5.61 12.09 -7.61
N THR A 222 -6.59 12.85 -8.09
CA THR A 222 -7.29 12.49 -9.33
C THR A 222 -6.42 12.78 -10.55
N PRO A 223 -6.42 11.92 -11.58
CA PRO A 223 -5.79 12.23 -12.86
C PRO A 223 -6.38 13.48 -13.49
N THR A 224 -5.63 14.12 -14.39
CA THR A 224 -6.16 15.23 -15.20
C THR A 224 -7.37 14.78 -16.03
N SER A 225 -8.34 15.68 -16.21
CA SER A 225 -9.53 15.43 -17.03
C SER A 225 -9.25 15.41 -18.54
N VAL A 226 -8.18 16.08 -18.98
CA VAL A 226 -7.72 16.06 -20.37
C VAL A 226 -6.51 15.12 -20.47
N TYR A 227 -6.76 13.91 -20.96
CA TYR A 227 -5.77 12.85 -21.06
C TYR A 227 -5.90 12.14 -22.41
N THR A 228 -4.77 11.70 -22.97
CA THR A 228 -4.71 10.84 -24.15
C THR A 228 -4.17 9.48 -23.73
N ASP A 229 -4.92 8.43 -24.08
CA ASP A 229 -4.61 7.06 -23.68
C ASP A 229 -3.30 6.56 -24.30
N ARG A 230 -2.33 6.25 -23.44
CA ARG A 230 -1.08 5.60 -23.84
C ARG A 230 -1.18 4.10 -23.51
N HIS A 231 -1.68 3.31 -24.46
CA HIS A 231 -2.03 1.91 -24.21
C HIS A 231 -0.86 1.05 -23.74
N GLY A 232 0.32 1.16 -24.37
CA GLY A 232 1.51 0.38 -24.01
C GLY A 232 1.93 0.49 -22.53
N PRO A 233 2.28 1.69 -22.04
CA PRO A 233 2.71 1.86 -20.64
C PRO A 233 1.63 1.52 -19.62
N LEU A 234 0.35 1.85 -19.91
CA LEU A 234 -0.76 1.53 -19.01
C LEU A 234 -1.00 0.03 -18.92
N GLN A 235 -0.98 -0.68 -20.05
CA GLN A 235 -1.20 -2.12 -20.09
C GLN A 235 -0.09 -2.87 -19.35
N ALA A 236 1.17 -2.45 -19.53
CA ALA A 236 2.30 -3.03 -18.80
C ALA A 236 2.14 -2.86 -17.29
N ALA A 237 1.81 -1.65 -16.83
CA ALA A 237 1.62 -1.36 -15.41
C ALA A 237 0.43 -2.13 -14.82
N ILE A 238 -0.73 -2.11 -15.48
CA ILE A 238 -1.91 -2.83 -15.01
C ILE A 238 -1.61 -4.34 -14.95
N GLY A 239 -1.03 -4.91 -16.00
CA GLY A 239 -0.70 -6.34 -16.06
C GLY A 239 0.25 -6.78 -14.94
N CYS A 240 1.27 -5.96 -14.63
CA CYS A 240 2.18 -6.24 -13.52
C CYS A 240 1.48 -6.14 -12.15
N LEU A 241 0.57 -5.18 -11.97
CA LEU A 241 -0.04 -4.90 -10.68
C LEU A 241 -1.23 -5.82 -10.37
N THR A 242 -1.99 -6.25 -11.37
CA THR A 242 -3.17 -7.11 -11.17
C THR A 242 -2.88 -8.60 -11.30
N ASP A 243 -1.60 -8.99 -11.30
CA ASP A 243 -1.25 -10.41 -11.28
C ASP A 243 -1.71 -11.09 -9.98
N ASN A 244 -2.07 -12.37 -10.06
CA ASN A 244 -2.60 -13.13 -8.92
C ASN A 244 -1.50 -13.64 -7.97
N THR A 245 -0.32 -13.02 -7.98
CA THR A 245 0.81 -13.49 -7.17
C THR A 245 0.77 -12.89 -5.77
N LEU A 246 1.20 -13.69 -4.79
CA LEU A 246 1.36 -13.25 -3.40
C LEU A 246 2.68 -12.51 -3.17
N GLU A 247 3.49 -12.25 -4.20
CA GLU A 247 4.73 -11.51 -4.07
C GLU A 247 4.49 -9.99 -4.07
N LEU A 248 5.42 -9.22 -3.49
CA LEU A 248 5.44 -7.77 -3.64
C LEU A 248 5.82 -7.41 -5.07
N ARG A 249 4.91 -6.77 -5.82
CA ARG A 249 5.23 -6.22 -7.14
C ARG A 249 5.58 -4.75 -7.04
N VAL A 250 6.57 -4.36 -7.82
CA VAL A 250 7.07 -2.98 -7.87
C VAL A 250 7.19 -2.60 -9.33
N PHE A 251 6.29 -1.73 -9.79
CA PHE A 251 6.29 -1.21 -11.15
C PHE A 251 6.96 0.17 -11.19
N VAL A 252 7.90 0.40 -12.11
CA VAL A 252 8.63 1.68 -12.20
C VAL A 252 8.41 2.38 -13.54
N PHE A 253 7.78 3.55 -13.51
CA PHE A 253 7.81 4.50 -14.61
C PHE A 253 9.05 5.39 -14.48
N HIS A 254 10.00 5.27 -15.41
CA HIS A 254 11.18 6.12 -15.43
C HIS A 254 11.32 6.88 -16.75
N GLY A 255 12.09 7.97 -16.79
CA GLY A 255 12.33 8.74 -18.03
C GLY A 255 12.40 10.26 -17.82
N LEU A 256 12.47 11.02 -18.91
CA LEU A 256 12.70 12.48 -18.88
C LEU A 256 11.60 13.25 -18.12
N GLY A 257 11.97 14.37 -17.50
CA GLY A 257 11.02 15.29 -16.86
C GLY A 257 10.02 15.86 -17.87
N GLY A 258 8.71 15.78 -17.56
CA GLY A 258 7.64 16.24 -18.45
C GLY A 258 7.06 15.19 -19.41
N ALA A 259 7.53 13.93 -19.35
CA ALA A 259 7.03 12.83 -20.18
C ALA A 259 5.67 12.23 -19.73
N GLY A 260 5.09 12.69 -18.62
CA GLY A 260 3.76 12.26 -18.15
C GLY A 260 3.73 11.07 -17.18
N LYS A 261 4.87 10.69 -16.58
CA LYS A 261 4.98 9.54 -15.65
C LYS A 261 3.97 9.58 -14.49
N THR A 262 3.85 10.72 -13.81
CA THR A 262 2.88 10.90 -12.71
C THR A 262 1.45 10.66 -13.19
N GLN A 263 1.07 11.16 -14.37
CA GLN A 263 -0.26 10.94 -14.93
C GLN A 263 -0.48 9.47 -15.31
N LEU A 264 0.54 8.76 -15.83
CA LEU A 264 0.45 7.32 -16.08
C LEU A 264 0.24 6.52 -14.79
N ALA A 265 0.94 6.87 -13.71
CA ALA A 265 0.72 6.26 -12.40
C ALA A 265 -0.72 6.50 -11.91
N LEU A 266 -1.19 7.75 -11.90
CA LEU A 266 -2.54 8.09 -11.46
C LEU A 266 -3.64 7.41 -12.31
N GLN A 267 -3.46 7.35 -13.64
CA GLN A 267 -4.38 6.63 -14.55
C GLN A 267 -4.39 5.12 -14.28
N THR A 268 -3.24 4.54 -13.96
CA THR A 268 -3.14 3.13 -13.54
C THR A 268 -3.91 2.90 -12.24
N VAL A 269 -3.77 3.80 -11.25
CA VAL A 269 -4.54 3.76 -10.01
C VAL A 269 -6.04 3.86 -10.28
N GLN A 270 -6.47 4.80 -11.11
CA GLN A 270 -7.88 4.99 -11.44
C GLN A 270 -8.50 3.73 -12.06
N ARG A 271 -7.80 3.08 -12.99
CA ARG A 271 -8.26 1.86 -13.67
C ARG A 271 -8.26 0.61 -12.78
N THR A 272 -7.46 0.63 -11.72
CA THR A 272 -7.35 -0.49 -10.78
C THR A 272 -7.98 -0.17 -9.42
N TRP A 273 -8.70 0.95 -9.29
CA TRP A 273 -9.16 1.51 -8.01
C TRP A 273 -9.89 0.50 -7.13
N ASP A 274 -10.76 -0.30 -7.72
CA ASP A 274 -11.60 -1.28 -7.01
C ASP A 274 -10.84 -2.55 -6.58
N HIS A 275 -9.63 -2.77 -7.09
CA HIS A 275 -8.78 -3.91 -6.68
C HIS A 275 -8.12 -3.68 -5.32
N TRP A 276 -8.00 -2.42 -4.89
CA TRP A 276 -7.26 -2.05 -3.69
C TRP A 276 -8.21 -1.73 -2.53
N SER A 277 -7.94 -2.26 -1.35
CA SER A 277 -8.55 -1.78 -0.11
C SER A 277 -7.94 -0.45 0.32
N ASP A 278 -6.62 -0.33 0.20
CA ASP A 278 -5.86 0.86 0.58
C ASP A 278 -5.00 1.38 -0.57
N VAL A 279 -5.00 2.70 -0.75
CA VAL A 279 -4.17 3.41 -1.72
C VAL A 279 -3.46 4.55 -1.01
N VAL A 280 -2.13 4.59 -1.09
CA VAL A 280 -1.30 5.62 -0.43
C VAL A 280 -0.43 6.32 -1.46
N TYR A 281 -0.73 7.58 -1.75
CA TYR A 281 0.10 8.43 -2.60
C TYR A 281 1.16 9.16 -1.78
N ILE A 282 2.43 8.96 -2.13
CA ILE A 282 3.58 9.47 -1.40
C ILE A 282 4.41 10.35 -2.32
N ASN A 283 4.64 11.60 -1.91
CA ASN A 283 5.66 12.43 -2.52
C ASN A 283 7.04 11.96 -2.03
N ALA A 284 7.79 11.28 -2.90
CA ALA A 284 9.10 10.68 -2.61
C ALA A 284 10.28 11.60 -2.94
N SER A 285 10.05 12.91 -3.08
CA SER A 285 11.10 13.89 -3.37
C SER A 285 12.14 14.06 -2.25
N SER A 286 11.76 13.82 -0.98
CA SER A 286 12.68 13.80 0.16
C SER A 286 12.27 12.74 1.20
N THR A 287 13.18 12.43 2.12
CA THR A 287 12.92 11.50 3.22
C THR A 287 11.83 12.03 4.16
N GLU A 288 11.79 13.35 4.36
CA GLU A 288 10.82 14.03 5.22
C GLU A 288 9.40 13.92 4.66
N THR A 289 9.19 14.22 3.36
CA THR A 289 7.86 14.09 2.74
C THR A 289 7.37 12.66 2.77
N LEU A 290 8.26 11.70 2.46
CA LEU A 290 7.97 10.28 2.48
C LEU A 290 7.54 9.79 3.87
N THR A 291 8.35 10.09 4.89
CA THR A 291 8.07 9.64 6.27
C THR A 291 6.87 10.34 6.88
N SER A 292 6.63 11.61 6.53
CA SER A 292 5.43 12.34 6.96
C SER A 292 4.16 11.67 6.42
N THR A 293 4.07 11.40 5.11
CA THR A 293 2.88 10.75 4.53
C THR A 293 2.61 9.38 5.13
N LEU A 294 3.65 8.56 5.32
CA LEU A 294 3.49 7.25 5.96
C LEU A 294 3.05 7.36 7.43
N LYS A 295 3.54 8.36 8.16
CA LYS A 295 3.08 8.67 9.51
C LYS A 295 1.61 9.09 9.52
N ASP A 296 1.21 9.96 8.60
CA ASP A 296 -0.18 10.42 8.48
C ASP A 296 -1.13 9.25 8.15
N PHE A 297 -0.68 8.33 7.31
CA PHE A 297 -1.39 7.07 7.06
C PHE A 297 -1.53 6.23 8.34
N ALA A 298 -0.45 6.06 9.12
CA ALA A 298 -0.49 5.30 10.38
C ALA A 298 -1.46 5.91 11.40
N VAL A 299 -1.45 7.23 11.53
CA VAL A 299 -2.34 7.98 12.42
C VAL A 299 -3.79 7.88 11.96
N THR A 300 -4.05 8.05 10.67
CA THR A 300 -5.40 7.96 10.07
C THR A 300 -5.99 6.56 10.25
N LYS A 301 -5.16 5.54 10.04
CA LYS A 301 -5.50 4.14 10.28
C LYS A 301 -5.58 3.79 11.77
N LYS A 302 -5.15 4.65 12.70
CA LYS A 302 -5.07 4.35 14.14
C LYS A 302 -4.25 3.10 14.46
N ILE A 303 -3.20 2.86 13.68
CA ILE A 303 -2.30 1.70 13.82
C ILE A 303 -0.97 2.08 14.50
N GLY A 304 -0.71 3.39 14.68
CA GLY A 304 0.49 3.90 15.33
C GLY A 304 0.71 5.38 15.07
N HIS A 305 1.89 5.86 15.46
CA HIS A 305 2.27 7.28 15.38
C HIS A 305 3.55 7.52 14.59
N ASN A 306 4.16 6.45 14.06
CA ASN A 306 5.40 6.50 13.29
C ASN A 306 5.23 5.86 11.91
N TYR A 307 6.11 6.18 10.97
CA TYR A 307 6.06 5.59 9.62
C TYR A 307 6.34 4.07 9.64
N GLN A 308 7.14 3.57 10.58
CA GLN A 308 7.41 2.13 10.71
C GLN A 308 6.15 1.34 11.04
N ASP A 309 5.21 1.93 11.77
CA ASP A 309 3.94 1.29 12.13
C ASP A 309 3.09 1.06 10.86
N ALA A 310 3.06 2.03 9.94
CA ALA A 310 2.43 1.88 8.63
C ALA A 310 3.04 0.74 7.82
N LEU A 311 4.37 0.69 7.71
CA LEU A 311 5.06 -0.36 6.96
C LEU A 311 4.86 -1.74 7.57
N GLN A 312 4.86 -1.84 8.90
CA GLN A 312 4.61 -3.09 9.61
C GLN A 312 3.18 -3.58 9.40
N TRP A 313 2.20 -2.67 9.41
CA TRP A 313 0.80 -3.02 9.15
C TRP A 313 0.59 -3.46 7.71
N LEU A 314 1.10 -2.70 6.73
CA LEU A 314 1.04 -3.05 5.30
C LEU A 314 1.75 -4.39 5.00
N GLY A 315 2.80 -4.72 5.76
CA GLY A 315 3.50 -6.00 5.63
C GLY A 315 2.73 -7.21 6.19
N LYS A 316 1.79 -6.99 7.11
CA LYS A 316 1.01 -8.05 7.78
C LYS A 316 -0.40 -8.23 7.26
N THR A 317 -0.97 -7.19 6.65
CA THR A 317 -2.36 -7.21 6.18
C THR A 317 -2.55 -8.23 5.05
N THR A 318 -3.71 -8.89 5.04
CA THR A 318 -4.13 -9.77 3.94
C THR A 318 -4.96 -9.03 2.89
N SER A 319 -5.36 -7.79 3.18
CA SER A 319 -6.11 -6.95 2.24
C SER A 319 -5.18 -6.37 1.17
N PRO A 320 -5.60 -6.31 -0.10
CA PRO A 320 -4.79 -5.75 -1.18
C PRO A 320 -4.58 -4.25 -0.98
N TRP A 321 -3.35 -3.79 -1.19
CA TRP A 321 -2.99 -2.39 -1.05
C TRP A 321 -2.03 -1.94 -2.16
N LEU A 322 -2.08 -0.64 -2.47
CA LEU A 322 -1.23 0.01 -3.46
C LEU A 322 -0.52 1.22 -2.85
N MET A 323 0.80 1.32 -3.03
CA MET A 323 1.58 2.50 -2.70
C MET A 323 2.14 3.16 -3.96
N ILE A 324 2.08 4.48 -4.04
CA ILE A 324 2.64 5.25 -5.15
C ILE A 324 3.73 6.15 -4.60
N PHE A 325 4.96 6.00 -5.08
CA PHE A 325 6.09 6.89 -4.79
C PHE A 325 6.30 7.80 -5.99
N ASP A 326 5.76 9.02 -5.93
CA ASP A 326 5.92 10.00 -6.99
C ASP A 326 7.17 10.87 -6.77
N ASN A 327 7.90 11.17 -7.84
CA ASN A 327 9.17 11.92 -7.80
C ASN A 327 10.28 11.27 -6.97
N ALA A 328 10.42 9.94 -7.07
CA ALA A 328 11.51 9.17 -6.46
C ALA A 328 12.85 9.40 -7.19
N ASP A 329 13.29 10.65 -7.27
CA ASP A 329 14.41 11.10 -8.11
C ASP A 329 15.77 11.06 -7.40
N ASN A 330 15.79 11.06 -6.07
CA ASN A 330 17.03 11.06 -5.28
C ASN A 330 17.43 9.61 -4.93
N SER A 331 18.33 9.04 -5.71
CA SER A 331 18.83 7.67 -5.53
C SER A 331 19.63 7.44 -4.25
N SER A 332 20.10 8.50 -3.59
CA SER A 332 20.71 8.40 -2.25
C SER A 332 19.69 7.96 -1.20
N ILE A 333 18.39 8.19 -1.45
CA ILE A 333 17.33 7.67 -0.60
C ILE A 333 17.20 6.18 -0.90
N GLY A 334 17.45 5.35 0.11
CA GLY A 334 17.20 3.91 0.02
C GLY A 334 15.70 3.60 0.05
N PHE A 335 14.98 3.86 -1.05
CA PHE A 335 13.52 3.67 -1.17
C PHE A 335 13.06 2.27 -0.76
N GLN A 336 13.88 1.25 -1.01
CA GLN A 336 13.66 -0.13 -0.58
C GLN A 336 13.47 -0.30 0.94
N ASN A 337 14.01 0.61 1.75
CA ASN A 337 13.84 0.61 3.21
C ASN A 337 12.43 1.01 3.63
N TYR A 338 11.68 1.64 2.72
CA TYR A 338 10.29 2.07 2.92
C TYR A 338 9.29 1.14 2.22
N PHE A 339 9.74 -0.02 1.73
CA PHE A 339 8.83 -1.04 1.22
C PHE A 339 8.36 -1.93 2.38
N PRO A 340 7.04 -2.17 2.51
CA PRO A 340 6.52 -3.09 3.50
C PRO A 340 7.15 -4.48 3.36
N LYS A 341 7.54 -5.08 4.50
CA LYS A 341 8.09 -6.44 4.55
C LYS A 341 6.93 -7.42 4.65
N GLY A 342 6.45 -7.92 3.50
CA GLY A 342 5.29 -8.80 3.42
C GLY A 342 4.97 -9.26 2.00
N ALA A 343 3.97 -10.13 1.91
CA ALA A 343 3.42 -10.68 0.68
C ALA A 343 2.16 -9.90 0.25
N GLY A 344 1.87 -9.80 -1.05
CA GLY A 344 0.58 -9.35 -1.59
C GLY A 344 0.41 -7.84 -1.83
N GLY A 345 1.43 -7.03 -1.56
CA GLY A 345 1.41 -5.59 -1.83
C GLY A 345 1.73 -5.21 -3.27
N ARG A 346 1.36 -4.00 -3.69
CA ARG A 346 1.74 -3.41 -4.98
C ARG A 346 2.33 -2.02 -4.80
N ILE A 347 3.38 -1.71 -5.56
CA ILE A 347 4.05 -0.41 -5.52
C ILE A 347 4.21 0.13 -6.95
N ILE A 348 3.90 1.41 -7.15
CA ILE A 348 4.27 2.17 -8.35
C ILE A 348 5.30 3.22 -7.96
N LEU A 349 6.40 3.33 -8.73
CA LEU A 349 7.35 4.44 -8.62
C LEU A 349 7.32 5.29 -9.88
N THR A 350 7.43 6.60 -9.72
CA THR A 350 7.74 7.52 -10.82
C THR A 350 9.08 8.20 -10.55
N THR A 351 9.96 8.22 -11.55
CA THR A 351 11.32 8.74 -11.36
C THR A 351 11.95 9.25 -12.65
N ARG A 352 12.87 10.20 -12.54
CA ARG A 352 13.80 10.62 -13.59
C ARG A 352 15.12 9.85 -13.48
N ALA A 353 15.41 9.30 -12.31
CA ALA A 353 16.61 8.55 -12.01
C ALA A 353 16.48 7.10 -12.52
N ARG A 354 17.16 6.79 -13.63
CA ARG A 354 17.12 5.47 -14.26
C ARG A 354 17.56 4.35 -13.33
N GLU A 355 18.48 4.62 -12.42
CA GLU A 355 18.96 3.64 -11.43
C GLU A 355 17.87 3.19 -10.44
N VAL A 356 16.86 4.02 -10.18
CA VAL A 356 15.71 3.65 -9.33
C VAL A 356 14.82 2.60 -10.02
N ALA A 357 14.90 2.47 -11.35
CA ALA A 357 14.20 1.42 -12.08
C ALA A 357 14.70 -0.01 -11.74
N LEU A 358 15.93 -0.13 -11.21
CA LEU A 358 16.46 -1.38 -10.67
C LEU A 358 15.69 -1.89 -9.43
N LEU A 359 14.84 -1.06 -8.83
CA LEU A 359 13.96 -1.47 -7.72
C LEU A 359 12.71 -2.22 -8.19
N SER A 360 12.47 -2.30 -9.51
CA SER A 360 11.33 -3.01 -10.09
C SER A 360 11.32 -4.50 -9.69
N ARG A 361 10.12 -5.06 -9.53
CA ARG A 361 9.90 -6.46 -9.12
C ARG A 361 8.74 -7.07 -9.89
N GLY A 362 9.04 -8.06 -10.71
CA GLY A 362 8.09 -8.78 -11.55
C GLY A 362 8.53 -8.79 -13.03
N PRO A 363 7.88 -9.62 -13.86
CA PRO A 363 8.10 -9.59 -15.31
C PRO A 363 7.65 -8.22 -15.86
N ASP A 364 8.44 -7.66 -16.77
CA ASP A 364 8.13 -6.39 -17.46
C ASP A 364 7.69 -5.26 -16.51
N SER A 365 8.34 -5.17 -15.35
CA SER A 365 7.95 -4.30 -14.23
C SER A 365 8.63 -2.91 -14.24
N GLU A 366 9.28 -2.55 -15.35
CA GLU A 366 9.73 -1.19 -15.61
C GLU A 366 9.26 -0.70 -16.98
N TYR A 367 9.04 0.59 -17.10
CA TYR A 367 8.70 1.22 -18.37
C TYR A 367 9.43 2.56 -18.52
N ASN A 368 10.25 2.66 -19.57
CA ASN A 368 10.87 3.92 -19.97
C ASN A 368 9.85 4.79 -20.71
N VAL A 369 9.33 5.80 -20.03
CA VAL A 369 8.36 6.74 -20.57
C VAL A 369 9.07 7.74 -21.46
N SER A 370 9.07 7.45 -22.75
CA SER A 370 9.56 8.31 -23.83
C SER A 370 8.53 9.38 -24.23
N SER A 371 8.94 10.22 -25.19
CA SER A 371 8.07 11.14 -25.91
C SER A 371 6.82 10.44 -26.47
N LEU A 372 5.77 11.23 -26.68
CA LEU A 372 4.52 10.79 -27.29
C LEU A 372 4.77 10.32 -28.74
N GLU A 373 3.98 9.35 -29.18
CA GLU A 373 3.89 9.07 -30.61
C GLU A 373 3.18 10.22 -31.33
N ALA A 374 3.39 10.36 -32.64
CA ALA A 374 2.83 11.47 -33.42
C ALA A 374 1.29 11.56 -33.30
N ASP A 375 0.62 10.40 -33.31
CA ASP A 375 -0.83 10.32 -33.15
C ASP A 375 -1.29 10.67 -31.72
N GLU A 376 -0.57 10.20 -30.69
CA GLU A 376 -0.85 10.55 -29.30
C GLU A 376 -0.68 12.06 -29.06
N ALA A 377 0.39 12.66 -29.60
CA ALA A 377 0.65 14.09 -29.52
C ALA A 377 -0.42 14.90 -30.25
N TYR A 378 -0.86 14.43 -31.42
CA TYR A 378 -1.95 15.05 -32.16
C TYR A 378 -3.25 15.07 -31.35
N GLN A 379 -3.66 13.91 -30.82
CA GLN A 379 -4.87 13.79 -30.03
C GLN A 379 -4.83 14.70 -28.78
N LEU A 380 -3.72 14.70 -28.05
CA LEU A 380 -3.56 15.54 -26.86
C LEU A 380 -3.63 17.03 -27.20
N LEU A 381 -2.88 17.45 -28.22
CA LEU A 381 -2.89 18.84 -28.69
C LEU A 381 -4.30 19.29 -29.05
N LEU A 382 -5.07 18.46 -29.76
CA LEU A 382 -6.44 18.80 -30.15
C LEU A 382 -7.40 18.85 -28.97
N ALA A 383 -7.30 17.89 -28.05
CA ALA A 383 -8.14 17.84 -26.86
C ALA A 383 -8.03 19.12 -26.03
N VAL A 384 -6.82 19.69 -25.94
CA VAL A 384 -6.58 20.95 -25.22
C VAL A 384 -6.87 22.19 -26.08
N ALA A 385 -6.41 22.22 -27.34
CA ALA A 385 -6.52 23.40 -28.21
C ALA A 385 -7.94 23.67 -28.71
N ARG A 386 -8.73 22.60 -28.90
CA ARG A 386 -10.01 22.61 -29.59
C ARG A 386 -11.01 21.63 -28.93
N PRO A 387 -11.26 21.73 -27.61
CA PRO A 387 -12.07 20.77 -26.85
C PRO A 387 -13.53 20.64 -27.33
N ARG A 388 -14.02 21.59 -28.15
CA ARG A 388 -15.40 21.62 -28.67
C ARG A 388 -15.48 21.46 -30.19
N ALA A 389 -14.37 21.30 -30.90
CA ALA A 389 -14.39 21.15 -32.35
C ALA A 389 -14.72 19.69 -32.71
N LYS A 390 -15.73 19.50 -33.57
CA LYS A 390 -16.09 18.16 -34.08
C LYS A 390 -15.19 17.72 -35.24
N ASP A 391 -14.74 18.68 -36.06
CA ASP A 391 -13.83 18.45 -37.16
C ASP A 391 -12.97 19.70 -37.42
N LEU A 392 -11.71 19.48 -37.78
CA LEU A 392 -10.79 20.52 -38.22
C LEU A 392 -10.73 20.60 -39.74
N SER A 393 -10.52 21.80 -40.28
CA SER A 393 -10.23 21.97 -41.70
C SER A 393 -8.92 21.27 -42.07
N LYS A 394 -8.77 20.84 -43.34
CA LYS A 394 -7.52 20.22 -43.83
C LYS A 394 -6.28 21.07 -43.50
N LYS A 395 -6.37 22.39 -43.69
CA LYS A 395 -5.30 23.34 -43.36
C LYS A 395 -4.93 23.34 -41.88
N GLU A 396 -5.90 23.22 -40.98
CA GLU A 396 -5.63 23.14 -39.55
C GLU A 396 -5.02 21.79 -39.15
N LYS A 397 -5.48 20.70 -39.78
CA LYS A 397 -4.86 19.37 -39.59
C LYS A 397 -3.40 19.39 -40.03
N ASP A 398 -3.11 19.90 -41.22
CA ASP A 398 -1.76 20.03 -41.76
C ASP A 398 -0.88 20.92 -40.84
N ALA A 399 -1.41 22.03 -40.34
CA ALA A 399 -0.69 22.91 -39.43
C ALA A 399 -0.41 22.29 -38.06
N ALA A 400 -1.33 21.47 -37.52
CA ALA A 400 -1.12 20.73 -36.28
C ALA A 400 -0.07 19.62 -36.44
N VAL A 401 -0.10 18.88 -37.56
CA VAL A 401 0.94 17.90 -37.90
C VAL A 401 2.31 18.57 -38.03
N LEU A 402 2.38 19.71 -38.71
CA LEU A 402 3.61 20.49 -38.82
C LEU A 402 4.14 20.99 -37.48
N LEU A 403 3.27 21.26 -36.49
CA LEU A 403 3.70 21.62 -35.14
C LEU A 403 4.34 20.43 -34.41
N ILE A 404 3.77 19.23 -34.57
CA ILE A 404 4.30 17.99 -33.98
C ILE A 404 5.65 17.63 -34.60
N GLN A 405 5.82 17.86 -35.90
CA GLN A 405 7.10 17.69 -36.61
C GLN A 405 8.22 18.62 -36.14
N VAL A 406 7.93 19.67 -35.36
CA VAL A 406 8.96 20.48 -34.66
C VAL A 406 9.50 19.73 -33.43
N GLU A 407 9.26 18.41 -33.32
CA GLU A 407 9.76 17.51 -32.27
C GLU A 407 9.35 17.94 -30.84
N LEU A 408 8.22 18.64 -30.73
CA LEU A 408 7.60 19.08 -29.46
C LEU A 408 6.91 17.94 -28.70
N VAL A 409 7.33 16.69 -28.90
CA VAL A 409 6.51 15.50 -28.63
C VAL A 409 6.48 15.08 -27.15
N LEU A 410 6.88 15.96 -26.22
CA LEU A 410 6.67 15.74 -24.78
C LEU A 410 5.25 16.14 -24.38
N VAL A 411 4.59 15.31 -23.56
CA VAL A 411 3.24 15.53 -23.02
C VAL A 411 3.03 16.97 -22.57
N ARG A 412 3.92 17.45 -21.69
CA ARG A 412 3.77 18.78 -21.11
C ARG A 412 3.96 19.92 -22.13
N CYS A 413 4.71 19.71 -23.20
CA CYS A 413 4.84 20.69 -24.28
C CYS A 413 3.57 20.78 -25.11
N MET A 414 2.91 19.64 -25.38
CA MET A 414 1.65 19.59 -26.11
C MET A 414 0.51 20.22 -25.31
N ASP A 415 0.42 19.96 -24.00
CA ASP A 415 -0.55 20.60 -23.12
C ASP A 415 -0.38 22.13 -23.11
N MET A 416 0.86 22.61 -22.96
CA MET A 416 1.17 24.05 -22.99
C MET A 416 0.83 24.68 -24.34
N ALA A 417 1.16 24.03 -25.45
CA ALA A 417 0.85 24.49 -26.79
C ALA A 417 -0.66 24.59 -27.02
N GLY A 418 -1.40 23.53 -26.66
CA GLY A 418 -2.84 23.50 -26.80
C GLY A 418 -3.53 24.57 -25.94
N ALA A 419 -3.10 24.72 -24.69
CA ALA A 419 -3.67 25.71 -23.77
C ALA A 419 -3.42 27.15 -24.26
N TYR A 420 -2.24 27.42 -24.83
CA TYR A 420 -1.91 28.70 -25.46
C TYR A 420 -2.83 28.97 -26.66
N ILE A 421 -2.93 28.01 -27.57
CA ILE A 421 -3.75 28.09 -28.78
C ILE A 421 -5.22 28.34 -28.44
N TRP A 422 -5.73 27.67 -27.41
CA TRP A 422 -7.10 27.83 -26.95
C TRP A 422 -7.35 29.23 -26.38
N ARG A 423 -6.54 29.70 -25.43
CA ARG A 423 -6.77 30.98 -24.75
C ARG A 423 -6.54 32.19 -25.63
N THR A 424 -5.47 32.17 -26.45
CA THR A 424 -5.16 33.29 -27.35
C THR A 424 -6.00 33.25 -28.62
N SER A 425 -6.74 32.16 -28.84
CA SER A 425 -7.45 31.87 -30.09
C SER A 425 -6.55 31.93 -31.33
N CYS A 426 -5.22 31.81 -31.18
CA CYS A 426 -4.33 31.78 -32.33
C CYS A 426 -4.48 30.44 -33.08
N GLY A 427 -4.30 30.44 -34.40
CA GLY A 427 -4.26 29.19 -35.16
C GLY A 427 -2.97 28.40 -34.88
N PHE A 428 -2.96 27.09 -35.16
CA PHE A 428 -1.78 26.21 -35.05
C PHE A 428 -0.56 26.77 -35.81
N TYR A 429 -0.79 27.29 -37.01
CA TYR A 429 0.25 27.93 -37.83
C TYR A 429 0.90 29.12 -37.13
N ARG A 430 0.09 30.02 -36.55
CA ARG A 430 0.60 31.21 -35.87
C ARG A 430 1.35 30.86 -34.58
N TYR A 431 0.86 29.86 -33.85
CA TYR A 431 1.59 29.34 -32.69
C TYR A 431 2.96 28.79 -33.09
N ARG A 432 3.05 28.03 -34.18
CA ARG A 432 4.31 27.52 -34.71
C ARG A 432 5.29 28.66 -35.03
N GLU A 433 4.85 29.74 -35.69
CA GLU A 433 5.71 30.90 -35.97
C GLU A 433 6.26 31.54 -34.67
N ILE A 434 5.38 31.73 -33.67
CA ILE A 434 5.75 32.31 -32.37
C ILE A 434 6.75 31.40 -31.65
N TYR A 435 6.46 30.10 -31.63
CA TYR A 435 7.32 29.10 -31.03
C TYR A 435 8.67 29.03 -31.72
N SER A 436 8.72 28.94 -33.06
CA SER A 436 9.97 28.90 -33.83
C SER A 436 10.81 30.17 -33.65
N ALA A 437 10.18 31.34 -33.46
CA ALA A 437 10.90 32.58 -33.20
C ALA A 437 11.45 32.67 -31.77
N GLN A 438 10.69 32.20 -30.77
CA GLN A 438 11.06 32.30 -29.35
C GLN A 438 10.61 31.06 -28.54
N PRO A 439 11.27 29.90 -28.72
CA PRO A 439 10.82 28.63 -28.10
C PRO A 439 10.75 28.70 -26.57
N GLN A 440 11.78 29.27 -25.96
CA GLN A 440 11.94 29.34 -24.51
C GLN A 440 10.91 30.28 -23.87
N ARG A 441 10.84 31.54 -24.34
CA ARG A 441 9.85 32.51 -23.83
C ARG A 441 8.42 32.01 -24.00
N THR A 442 8.14 31.28 -25.07
CA THR A 442 6.79 30.72 -25.32
C THR A 442 6.43 29.65 -24.28
N LEU A 443 7.38 28.77 -23.93
CA LEU A 443 7.19 27.73 -22.91
C LEU A 443 7.19 28.27 -21.47
N GLU A 444 7.95 29.33 -21.18
CA GLU A 444 8.02 29.97 -19.85
C GLU A 444 6.81 30.89 -19.57
N LYS A 445 6.43 31.75 -20.52
CA LYS A 445 5.37 32.76 -20.35
C LYS A 445 4.00 32.16 -20.01
N TYR A 446 3.76 30.93 -20.46
CA TYR A 446 2.47 30.26 -20.29
C TYR A 446 2.41 29.33 -19.07
N ASN A 447 3.55 29.07 -18.42
CA ASN A 447 3.56 28.29 -17.18
C ASN A 447 2.90 29.03 -16.01
N ASN A 448 3.06 30.36 -15.94
CA ASN A 448 2.42 31.20 -14.93
C ASN A 448 0.89 31.09 -14.96
N VAL A 449 0.32 30.75 -16.12
CA VAL A 449 -1.13 30.60 -16.33
C VAL A 449 -1.65 29.24 -15.89
N LEU A 450 -0.91 28.16 -16.18
CA LEU A 450 -1.28 26.80 -15.76
C LEU A 450 -1.11 26.62 -14.25
N LEU A 451 -0.12 27.29 -13.65
CA LEU A 451 0.06 27.38 -12.20
C LEU A 451 -1.20 27.89 -11.47
N GLU A 452 -1.87 28.90 -12.02
CA GLU A 452 -3.11 29.48 -11.46
C GLU A 452 -4.33 28.53 -11.56
N LEU A 453 -4.32 27.58 -12.50
CA LEU A 453 -5.47 26.71 -12.81
C LEU A 453 -5.33 25.27 -12.26
N SER A 454 -4.11 24.73 -12.17
CA SER A 454 -3.88 23.32 -11.82
C SER A 454 -3.03 23.12 -10.56
N GLY A 455 -2.54 24.19 -9.92
CA GLY A 455 -1.80 24.13 -8.64
C GLY A 455 -0.49 23.33 -8.68
N TYR A 456 0.04 23.01 -9.86
CA TYR A 456 1.24 22.16 -10.02
C TYR A 456 2.48 23.00 -10.34
N GLU A 457 3.43 23.05 -9.40
CA GLU A 457 4.45 24.13 -9.31
C GLU A 457 5.60 24.14 -10.34
N LYS A 458 5.73 23.17 -11.26
CA LYS A 458 6.99 22.98 -12.04
C LYS A 458 6.83 23.05 -13.57
N THR A 459 7.57 23.96 -14.22
CA THR A 459 7.74 24.04 -15.70
C THR A 459 8.43 22.79 -16.28
N VAL A 460 8.35 22.61 -17.60
CA VAL A 460 9.23 21.69 -18.36
C VAL A 460 10.69 21.91 -17.98
N TYR A 461 11.16 23.15 -18.10
CA TYR A 461 12.54 23.53 -17.80
C TYR A 461 12.89 23.42 -16.33
N GLY A 462 11.98 23.71 -15.41
CA GLY A 462 12.20 23.61 -13.97
C GLY A 462 12.50 22.19 -13.54
N THR A 463 11.85 21.20 -14.15
CA THR A 463 12.21 19.79 -13.91
C THR A 463 13.59 19.43 -14.48
N TRP A 464 14.02 20.04 -15.58
CA TRP A 464 15.36 19.78 -16.13
C TRP A 464 16.45 20.49 -15.35
N VAL A 465 16.20 21.70 -14.86
CA VAL A 465 17.08 22.44 -13.96
C VAL A 465 17.40 21.60 -12.73
N MET A 466 16.41 20.95 -12.11
CA MET A 466 16.63 20.07 -10.96
C MET A 466 17.55 18.89 -11.32
N SER A 467 17.29 18.19 -12.43
CA SER A 467 18.14 17.09 -12.90
C SER A 467 19.58 17.56 -13.17
N TYR A 468 19.74 18.73 -13.76
CA TYR A 468 21.03 19.31 -14.09
C TYR A 468 21.82 19.80 -12.87
N GLN A 469 21.14 20.37 -11.88
CA GLN A 469 21.77 20.77 -10.62
C GLN A 469 22.32 19.58 -9.84
N SER A 470 21.74 18.39 -10.02
CA SER A 470 22.23 17.14 -9.46
C SER A 470 23.46 16.55 -10.18
N LEU A 471 23.80 17.05 -11.38
CA LEU A 471 25.01 16.64 -12.09
C LEU A 471 26.27 17.29 -11.51
N SER A 472 27.37 16.56 -11.56
CA SER A 472 28.72 17.02 -11.34
C SER A 472 29.07 18.14 -12.33
N LYS A 473 29.97 19.05 -11.92
CA LYS A 473 30.42 20.14 -12.80
C LYS A 473 31.04 19.62 -14.10
N ARG A 474 31.70 18.46 -14.06
CA ARG A 474 32.28 17.81 -15.23
C ARG A 474 31.20 17.29 -16.18
N ALA A 475 30.10 16.73 -15.66
CA ALA A 475 28.97 16.24 -16.44
C ALA A 475 28.13 17.40 -17.02
N GLN A 476 27.93 18.49 -16.26
CA GLN A 476 27.32 19.73 -16.76
C GLN A 476 28.11 20.25 -17.98
N ARG A 477 29.45 20.27 -17.88
CA ARG A 477 30.32 20.68 -18.99
C ARG A 477 30.25 19.76 -20.21
N MET A 478 30.19 18.44 -20.01
CA MET A 478 29.97 17.49 -21.11
C MET A 478 28.64 17.77 -21.81
N LEU A 479 27.57 17.98 -21.02
CA LEU A 479 26.24 18.27 -21.53
C LEU A 479 26.22 19.56 -22.38
N TRP A 480 26.97 20.60 -21.96
CA TRP A 480 27.15 21.81 -22.78
C TRP A 480 27.81 21.48 -24.11
N LEU A 481 28.92 20.75 -24.13
CA LEU A 481 29.65 20.39 -25.36
C LEU A 481 28.76 19.62 -26.35
N ILE A 482 28.11 18.54 -25.89
CA ILE A 482 27.25 17.72 -26.76
C ILE A 482 25.99 18.47 -27.21
N SER A 483 25.56 19.52 -26.51
CA SER A 483 24.41 20.32 -26.94
C SER A 483 24.67 21.09 -28.24
N TYR A 484 25.92 21.33 -28.62
CA TYR A 484 26.29 21.98 -29.89
C TYR A 484 26.64 20.99 -31.00
N LEU A 485 26.65 19.69 -30.72
CA LEU A 485 26.79 18.64 -31.74
C LEU A 485 25.44 18.32 -32.41
N GLN A 486 25.48 17.45 -33.42
CA GLN A 486 24.28 16.81 -33.93
C GLN A 486 23.59 16.04 -32.79
N ARG A 487 22.26 16.13 -32.74
CA ARG A 487 21.44 15.66 -31.60
C ARG A 487 21.48 14.15 -31.43
N ASP A 488 21.56 13.44 -32.54
CA ASP A 488 21.61 12.00 -32.66
C ASP A 488 23.02 11.54 -33.05
N LYS A 489 23.32 10.26 -32.81
CA LYS A 489 24.56 9.59 -33.24
C LYS A 489 25.85 10.17 -32.64
N ILE A 490 25.79 10.73 -31.43
CA ILE A 490 26.98 11.23 -30.74
C ILE A 490 27.82 10.03 -30.30
N SER A 491 28.99 9.84 -30.90
CA SER A 491 29.86 8.70 -30.60
C SER A 491 30.96 9.05 -29.59
N ALA A 492 31.31 8.09 -28.71
CA ALA A 492 32.49 8.19 -27.85
C ALA A 492 33.79 8.38 -28.66
N GLU A 493 33.79 7.96 -29.93
CA GLU A 493 34.92 8.07 -30.83
C GLU A 493 35.33 9.52 -31.10
N ILE A 494 34.36 10.45 -31.16
CA ILE A 494 34.61 11.90 -31.30
C ILE A 494 35.55 12.35 -30.17
N PHE A 495 35.18 12.05 -28.93
CA PHE A 495 35.94 12.45 -27.75
C PHE A 495 37.29 11.73 -27.65
N ARG A 496 37.34 10.44 -28.00
CA ARG A 496 38.58 9.66 -28.02
C ARG A 496 39.62 10.26 -28.98
N ARG A 497 39.20 10.54 -30.22
CA ARG A 497 40.08 11.12 -31.25
C ARG A 497 40.55 12.50 -30.84
N ALA A 498 39.63 13.36 -30.38
CA ALA A 498 39.98 14.69 -29.92
C ALA A 498 40.97 14.67 -28.74
N ALA A 499 40.71 13.87 -27.70
CA ALA A 499 41.57 13.80 -26.52
C ALA A 499 42.97 13.27 -26.85
N THR A 500 43.10 12.28 -27.73
CA THR A 500 44.42 11.72 -28.11
C THR A 500 45.23 12.62 -29.03
N ARG A 501 44.58 13.60 -29.68
CA ARG A 501 45.21 14.52 -30.65
C ARG A 501 45.42 15.93 -30.11
N VAL A 502 44.70 16.34 -29.06
CA VAL A 502 44.73 17.74 -28.58
C VAL A 502 46.15 18.24 -28.30
N LYS A 503 47.00 17.46 -27.62
CA LYS A 503 48.40 17.81 -27.33
C LYS A 503 49.30 17.90 -28.58
N LYS A 504 48.91 17.23 -29.67
CA LYS A 504 49.65 17.17 -30.94
C LYS A 504 49.16 18.22 -31.94
N PHE A 505 48.00 18.81 -31.70
CA PHE A 505 47.39 19.78 -32.60
C PHE A 505 48.23 21.05 -32.63
N LYS A 506 48.70 21.43 -33.82
CA LYS A 506 49.39 22.70 -34.06
C LYS A 506 48.57 23.48 -35.08
N PRO A 507 47.91 24.57 -34.67
CA PRO A 507 47.11 25.37 -35.59
C PRO A 507 48.02 25.99 -36.66
N LYS A 508 47.61 25.93 -37.93
CA LYS A 508 48.39 26.46 -39.07
C LYS A 508 48.60 27.98 -39.00
N PHE A 509 47.67 28.66 -38.31
CA PHE A 509 47.74 30.09 -38.02
C PHE A 509 47.69 30.28 -36.52
N PRO A 510 48.35 31.31 -35.97
CA PRO A 510 48.25 31.62 -34.55
C PRO A 510 46.78 31.86 -34.17
N LEU A 511 46.34 31.21 -33.09
CA LEU A 511 45.02 31.46 -32.52
C LEU A 511 44.99 32.88 -31.96
N THR A 512 43.85 33.56 -32.08
CA THR A 512 43.62 34.79 -31.32
C THR A 512 43.67 34.49 -29.82
N ASP A 513 43.94 35.49 -28.98
CA ASP A 513 44.02 35.29 -27.52
C ASP A 513 42.78 34.58 -26.95
N ILE A 514 41.59 34.93 -27.47
CA ILE A 514 40.31 34.31 -27.10
C ILE A 514 40.28 32.83 -27.53
N MET A 515 40.63 32.52 -28.78
CA MET A 515 40.64 31.13 -29.26
C MET A 515 41.72 30.29 -28.59
N GLY A 516 42.86 30.89 -28.22
CA GLY A 516 43.91 30.25 -27.44
C GLY A 516 43.42 29.86 -26.04
N ALA A 517 42.72 30.76 -25.35
CA ALA A 517 42.12 30.47 -24.04
C ALA A 517 41.06 29.35 -24.13
N ILE A 518 40.19 29.39 -25.14
CA ILE A 518 39.18 28.37 -25.40
C ILE A 518 39.83 27.01 -25.68
N PHE A 519 40.90 26.99 -26.49
CA PHE A 519 41.64 25.77 -26.80
C PHE A 519 42.29 25.17 -25.55
N ALA A 520 42.98 25.98 -24.75
CA ALA A 520 43.62 25.54 -23.51
C ALA A 520 42.61 24.97 -22.50
N ASP A 521 41.45 25.61 -22.35
CA ASP A 521 40.37 25.11 -21.50
C ASP A 521 39.80 23.77 -22.01
N LEU A 522 39.59 23.61 -23.32
CA LEU A 522 39.14 22.35 -23.91
C LEU A 522 40.20 21.24 -23.77
N GLU A 523 41.48 21.58 -23.95
CA GLU A 523 42.60 20.66 -23.75
C GLU A 523 42.65 20.11 -22.33
N ASP A 524 42.58 20.98 -21.32
CA ASP A 524 42.52 20.57 -19.91
C ASP A 524 41.35 19.61 -19.65
N TYR A 525 40.18 19.92 -20.20
CA TYR A 525 39.01 19.07 -20.03
C TYR A 525 39.16 17.69 -20.68
N LEU A 526 39.62 17.64 -21.94
CA LEU A 526 39.76 16.40 -22.69
C LEU A 526 40.89 15.52 -22.14
N THR A 527 41.99 16.11 -21.70
CA THR A 527 43.12 15.37 -21.10
C THR A 527 42.73 14.70 -19.79
N GLY A 528 41.70 15.17 -19.09
CA GLY A 528 41.10 14.47 -17.94
C GLY A 528 40.50 13.09 -18.26
N PHE A 529 40.31 12.73 -19.53
CA PHE A 529 39.92 11.37 -19.96
C PHE A 529 41.12 10.51 -20.40
N LEU A 530 42.36 10.97 -20.18
CA LEU A 530 43.57 10.23 -20.51
C LEU A 530 44.25 9.72 -19.25
N VAL A 531 44.70 8.47 -19.28
CA VAL A 531 45.58 7.89 -18.25
C VAL A 531 46.86 7.44 -18.95
N ARG A 532 48.00 8.04 -18.59
CA ARG A 532 49.30 7.81 -19.27
C ARG A 532 49.19 8.00 -20.80
N ASP A 533 48.54 9.09 -21.21
CA ASP A 533 48.25 9.47 -22.61
C ASP A 533 47.42 8.46 -23.41
N LYS A 534 46.74 7.52 -22.75
CA LYS A 534 45.79 6.59 -23.37
C LYS A 534 44.36 6.92 -22.97
N TRP A 535 43.43 6.77 -23.91
CA TRP A 535 42.01 6.96 -23.69
C TRP A 535 41.48 6.07 -22.58
N ASN A 536 40.82 6.68 -21.60
CA ASN A 536 40.10 5.99 -20.54
C ASN A 536 38.60 5.96 -20.88
N LEU A 537 38.18 4.88 -21.55
CA LEU A 537 36.79 4.69 -21.94
C LEU A 537 35.86 4.60 -20.73
N GLU A 538 36.30 3.97 -19.64
CA GLU A 538 35.51 3.80 -18.42
C GLU A 538 35.21 5.15 -17.76
N ALA A 539 36.20 6.05 -17.68
CA ALA A 539 35.99 7.41 -17.16
C ALA A 539 34.99 8.20 -18.01
N PHE A 540 35.04 8.07 -19.33
CA PHE A 540 34.07 8.70 -20.23
C PHE A 540 32.67 8.09 -20.07
N GLN A 541 32.56 6.77 -20.07
CA GLN A 541 31.29 6.06 -19.91
C GLN A 541 30.66 6.31 -18.54
N SER A 542 31.46 6.43 -17.48
CA SER A 542 31.01 6.80 -16.14
C SER A 542 30.39 8.21 -16.14
N LEU A 543 31.06 9.18 -16.77
CA LEU A 543 30.54 10.55 -16.91
C LEU A 543 29.25 10.60 -17.75
N MET A 544 29.22 9.89 -18.88
CA MET A 544 28.01 9.82 -19.72
C MET A 544 26.88 9.08 -19.00
N GLY A 545 27.22 8.06 -18.22
CA GLY A 545 26.30 7.31 -17.36
C GLY A 545 25.65 8.21 -16.31
N GLU A 546 26.39 9.17 -15.75
CA GLU A 546 25.85 10.19 -14.85
C GLU A 546 24.78 11.06 -15.53
N ILE A 547 24.98 11.47 -16.78
CA ILE A 547 23.99 12.28 -17.51
C ILE A 547 22.76 11.42 -17.88
N ILE A 548 22.99 10.16 -18.27
CA ILE A 548 21.93 9.18 -18.57
C ILE A 548 21.11 8.85 -17.33
N SER A 549 21.73 8.80 -16.14
CA SER A 549 21.03 8.43 -14.91
C SER A 549 19.86 9.38 -14.65
N TYR A 550 19.97 10.66 -15.01
CA TYR A 550 18.88 11.64 -14.91
C TYR A 550 17.99 11.76 -16.15
N SER A 551 18.11 10.83 -17.11
CA SER A 551 17.34 10.77 -18.35
C SER A 551 17.45 12.01 -19.24
N LEU A 552 18.51 12.82 -19.12
CA LEU A 552 18.74 14.02 -19.95
C LEU A 552 19.22 13.65 -21.36
N ILE A 553 19.91 12.52 -21.48
CA ILE A 553 20.33 11.93 -22.76
C ILE A 553 19.96 10.44 -22.78
N SER A 554 19.89 9.88 -23.98
CA SER A 554 19.67 8.45 -24.21
C SER A 554 20.93 7.81 -24.80
N TYR A 555 21.05 6.50 -24.63
CA TYR A 555 22.14 5.70 -25.21
C TYR A 555 21.55 4.55 -26.00
N ASP A 556 21.84 4.52 -27.29
CA ASP A 556 21.54 3.41 -28.17
C ASP A 556 22.65 2.37 -28.08
N ARG A 557 22.28 1.18 -27.62
CA ARG A 557 23.21 0.05 -27.46
C ARG A 557 23.59 -0.59 -28.78
N MET A 558 22.71 -0.54 -29.79
CA MET A 558 22.94 -1.15 -31.10
C MET A 558 23.94 -0.31 -31.89
N ASP A 559 23.72 1.01 -31.91
CA ASP A 559 24.58 1.95 -32.63
C ASP A 559 25.77 2.46 -31.80
N ALA A 560 25.81 2.13 -30.50
CA ALA A 560 26.80 2.62 -29.53
C ALA A 560 26.94 4.16 -29.53
N THR A 561 25.81 4.85 -29.64
CA THR A 561 25.75 6.32 -29.72
C THR A 561 24.81 6.92 -28.68
N TYR A 562 25.06 8.18 -28.36
CA TYR A 562 24.22 8.98 -27.47
C TYR A 562 23.32 9.90 -28.28
N ALA A 563 22.15 10.21 -27.73
CA ALA A 563 21.23 11.16 -28.34
C ALA A 563 20.59 12.09 -27.30
N LEU A 564 20.43 13.37 -27.68
CA LEU A 564 19.74 14.40 -26.93
C LEU A 564 18.35 14.64 -27.52
N HIS A 565 17.35 14.79 -26.65
CA HIS A 565 16.06 15.32 -27.07
C HIS A 565 16.23 16.79 -27.52
N VAL A 566 15.58 17.20 -28.63
CA VAL A 566 15.72 18.56 -29.20
C VAL A 566 15.49 19.67 -28.19
N LEU A 567 14.48 19.49 -27.33
CA LEU A 567 14.15 20.49 -26.31
C LEU A 567 15.19 20.55 -25.20
N VAL A 568 15.78 19.41 -24.84
CA VAL A 568 16.90 19.38 -23.88
C VAL A 568 18.10 20.08 -24.51
N GLN A 569 18.42 19.80 -25.79
CA GLN A 569 19.49 20.49 -26.50
C GLN A 569 19.28 22.01 -26.53
N GLY A 570 18.07 22.46 -26.89
CA GLY A 570 17.73 23.88 -26.92
C GLY A 570 17.81 24.54 -25.55
N TRP A 571 17.32 23.87 -24.50
CA TRP A 571 17.37 24.35 -23.12
C TRP A 571 18.79 24.37 -22.54
N VAL A 572 19.61 23.36 -22.80
CA VAL A 572 20.99 23.32 -22.30
C VAL A 572 21.75 24.56 -22.78
N LYS A 573 21.57 24.97 -24.04
CA LYS A 573 22.18 26.18 -24.62
C LYS A 573 21.84 27.47 -23.88
N THR A 574 20.73 27.52 -23.15
CA THR A 574 20.29 28.71 -22.40
C THR A 574 20.83 28.75 -20.97
N VAL A 575 21.31 27.62 -20.43
CA VAL A 575 21.87 27.52 -19.08
C VAL A 575 23.40 27.41 -19.08
N VAL A 576 24.03 27.42 -20.26
CA VAL A 576 25.50 27.50 -20.38
C VAL A 576 25.98 28.82 -19.79
N PRO A 577 26.97 28.82 -18.88
CA PRO A 577 27.47 30.03 -18.23
C PRO A 577 28.37 30.90 -19.13
N TYR A 578 28.75 30.39 -20.30
CA TYR A 578 29.62 31.04 -21.29
C TYR A 578 28.84 31.89 -22.29
N GLN A 579 29.54 32.78 -23.00
CA GLN A 579 28.95 33.41 -24.19
C GLN A 579 28.64 32.33 -25.23
N LEU A 580 27.51 32.45 -25.95
CA LEU A 580 27.08 31.48 -26.98
C LEU A 580 28.20 31.14 -27.98
N ALA A 581 29.00 32.15 -28.35
CA ALA A 581 30.14 32.01 -29.25
C ALA A 581 31.23 31.08 -28.70
N GLU A 582 31.54 31.14 -27.40
CA GLU A 582 32.59 30.34 -26.77
C GLU A 582 32.23 28.85 -26.72
N ALA A 583 31.00 28.53 -26.31
CA ALA A 583 30.53 27.14 -26.26
C ALA A 583 30.45 26.51 -27.66
N SER A 584 30.01 27.29 -28.66
CA SER A 584 30.05 26.85 -30.06
C SER A 584 31.47 26.63 -30.56
N ALA A 585 32.42 27.50 -30.19
CA ALA A 585 33.82 27.37 -30.57
C ALA A 585 34.47 26.12 -29.94
N GLN A 586 34.15 25.79 -28.68
CA GLN A 586 34.62 24.54 -28.06
C GLN A 586 34.13 23.29 -28.79
N ALA A 587 32.85 23.24 -29.17
CA ALA A 587 32.32 22.12 -29.94
C ALA A 587 32.93 22.02 -31.34
N CYS A 588 33.16 23.15 -32.01
CA CYS A 588 33.87 23.18 -33.28
C CYS A 588 35.31 22.66 -33.14
N LEU A 589 36.05 23.11 -32.12
CA LEU A 589 37.41 22.64 -31.84
C LEU A 589 37.42 21.13 -31.54
N LEU A 590 36.45 20.64 -30.75
CA LEU A 590 36.28 19.22 -30.50
C LEU A 590 36.15 18.43 -31.81
N LEU A 591 35.28 18.87 -32.72
CA LEU A 591 35.09 18.23 -34.03
C LEU A 591 36.34 18.30 -34.91
N ILE A 592 37.00 19.47 -34.97
CA ILE A 592 38.26 19.64 -35.71
C ILE A 592 39.33 18.65 -35.21
N LEU A 593 39.46 18.49 -33.89
CA LEU A 593 40.39 17.56 -33.27
C LEU A 593 39.99 16.09 -33.48
N SER A 594 38.72 15.82 -33.83
CA SER A 594 38.19 14.47 -34.03
C SER A 594 38.34 13.96 -35.47
N ILE A 595 38.46 14.86 -36.45
CA ILE A 595 38.58 14.51 -37.87
C ILE A 595 40.03 14.19 -38.19
N ASP A 596 40.26 13.10 -38.96
CA ASP A 596 41.57 12.82 -39.53
C ASP A 596 41.80 13.63 -40.81
N HIS A 597 43.03 14.10 -41.00
CA HIS A 597 43.43 14.75 -42.25
C HIS A 597 43.91 13.73 -43.30
N GLU A 598 43.83 12.43 -43.01
CA GLU A 598 44.23 11.32 -43.89
C GLU A 598 43.16 10.87 -44.91
N GLU A 599 42.03 11.57 -45.04
CA GLU A 599 40.98 11.32 -46.07
C GLU A 599 40.45 9.87 -46.13
N GLY A 600 40.34 9.17 -44.98
CA GLY A 600 39.76 7.83 -44.92
C GLY A 600 38.23 7.84 -45.11
N SER A 601 37.66 6.76 -45.67
CA SER A 601 36.21 6.62 -45.86
C SER A 601 35.40 6.69 -44.56
N GLN A 602 36.01 6.32 -43.43
CA GLN A 602 35.44 6.46 -42.09
C GLN A 602 35.41 7.90 -41.57
N ASP A 603 36.14 8.84 -42.17
CA ASP A 603 36.19 10.23 -41.71
C ASP A 603 35.01 11.06 -42.22
N TYR A 604 34.29 10.57 -43.25
CA TYR A 604 33.09 11.21 -43.80
C TYR A 604 31.85 11.04 -42.92
N SER A 605 31.80 10.04 -42.03
CA SER A 605 30.67 9.90 -41.09
C SER A 605 30.69 10.91 -39.93
N TYR A 606 31.75 11.71 -39.83
CA TYR A 606 31.96 12.70 -38.76
C TYR A 606 31.97 14.16 -39.28
N ARG A 607 31.79 14.36 -40.59
CA ARG A 607 31.56 15.65 -41.25
C ARG A 607 30.06 15.88 -41.42
#